data_AF-P72998-F1
#
_entry.id   AF-P72998-F1
#
_cell.length_a   1.000
_cell.length_b   1.000
_cell.length_c   1.000
_cell.angle_alpha   90.00
_cell.angle_beta   90.00
_cell.angle_gamma   90.00
#
_symmetry.space_group_name_H-M   'P 1'
#
loop_
_entity.id
_entity.type
_entity.pdbx_description
1 polymer ?
#
loop_
_entity_poly.entity_id
_entity_poly.type
_entity_poly.pdbx_seq_one_letter_code
_entity_poly.pdbx_strand_id
1 'polypeptide(L)'
;MKFATYEHFRETESLVRKVNKDKIAKWLLNVGYFPEENILPPSFTVSKEIKLQDTPYNININDLKKRQVAFVSFPKSTLTYRNFSVQHPWNYHDIIFYLHQNWDNILSHIFHSENKVAAYSFPIPVSKKDFEDLSPLRAGRMIYEWLEMAEEDLILDGQKFNILAKTDITNFYPSIYTHGIGWAIHGREEALEDKEFRLFGNKIDRLFQYSNDGRTNGIPIGSALSDLIAETILADIDRKFSQESKHIEYAAVRFKDDYRILCNSKENAKKLLDILSHQLSQYNLSLNESKTSFLNLPDGLYREHNRAYFPHVLRRKKYISFRKFEHTLLIALDIHRKHPGTSIIEKFIAELFDKRHNLKVSYSSQNRGKEIRKTISLLFLLKRESTKILCHVLSVIERLYIENKRNDQGLKDFLRETIKDELDRASKMSSVFEIVWLVFFCRYISLGFQNEDFDSIIKNEKIKENVFYKSIVTSKQELFKDTDFKLFTKPRACRDKTLAERFAIFKR
;
A
#
# COMPACT_ATOMS: atom_id res chain seq x y z
N MET A 1 -23.74 24.21 6.83
CA MET A 1 -23.54 23.23 7.92
C MET A 1 -22.27 22.44 7.56
N LYS A 2 -21.32 22.25 8.48
CA LYS A 2 -20.09 21.49 8.19
C LYS A 2 -20.39 19.98 8.30
N PHE A 3 -19.89 19.21 7.34
CA PHE A 3 -20.01 17.74 7.30
C PHE A 3 -18.88 17.12 8.13
N ALA A 4 -19.14 16.04 8.86
CA ALA A 4 -18.13 15.34 9.66
C ALA A 4 -16.94 14.93 8.78
N THR A 5 -17.25 14.46 7.58
CA THR A 5 -16.23 14.11 6.59
C THR A 5 -15.30 15.26 6.21
N TYR A 6 -15.85 16.47 6.10
CA TYR A 6 -15.08 17.67 5.77
C TYR A 6 -14.22 18.17 6.94
N GLU A 7 -14.69 17.95 8.18
CA GLU A 7 -13.93 18.28 9.38
C GLU A 7 -12.67 17.42 9.48
N HIS A 8 -12.75 16.12 9.17
CA HIS A 8 -11.58 15.24 9.09
C HIS A 8 -10.53 15.75 8.09
N PHE A 9 -10.98 16.17 6.91
CA PHE A 9 -10.10 16.69 5.86
C PHE A 9 -9.35 17.97 6.33
N ARG A 10 -10.06 18.90 6.97
CA ARG A 10 -9.47 20.13 7.52
C ARG A 10 -8.61 19.87 8.76
N GLU A 11 -8.90 18.84 9.52
CA GLU A 11 -8.01 18.38 10.59
C GLU A 11 -6.69 17.85 10.03
N THR A 12 -6.74 17.03 8.98
CA THR A 12 -5.54 16.53 8.30
C THR A 12 -4.68 17.69 7.79
N GLU A 13 -5.31 18.71 7.19
CA GLU A 13 -4.63 19.96 6.80
C GLU A 13 -3.93 20.63 7.97
N SER A 14 -4.65 20.83 9.08
CA SER A 14 -4.13 21.48 10.29
C SER A 14 -2.94 20.72 10.87
N LEU A 15 -2.98 19.38 10.86
CA LEU A 15 -1.90 18.55 11.35
C LEU A 15 -0.67 18.62 10.44
N VAL A 16 -0.82 18.46 9.12
CA VAL A 16 0.34 18.48 8.21
C VAL A 16 1.02 19.84 8.15
N ARG A 17 0.26 20.93 8.24
CA ARG A 17 0.84 22.30 8.26
C ARG A 17 1.69 22.58 9.51
N LYS A 18 1.53 21.81 10.59
CA LYS A 18 2.36 21.90 11.81
C LYS A 18 3.66 21.11 11.70
N VAL A 19 3.77 20.18 10.76
CA VAL A 19 4.98 19.38 10.57
C VAL A 19 5.99 20.16 9.75
N ASN A 20 7.21 20.28 10.28
CA ASN A 20 8.32 20.91 9.55
C ASN A 20 8.59 20.16 8.22
N LYS A 21 8.68 20.89 7.11
CA LYS A 21 8.91 20.32 5.78
C LYS A 21 10.21 19.52 5.63
N ASP A 22 11.26 19.83 6.40
CA ASP A 22 12.50 19.05 6.45
C ASP A 22 12.27 17.66 7.03
N LYS A 23 11.41 17.54 8.05
CA LYS A 23 10.99 16.24 8.59
C LYS A 23 10.20 15.44 7.55
N ILE A 24 9.33 16.10 6.78
CA ILE A 24 8.56 15.48 5.69
C ILE A 24 9.49 14.96 4.60
N ALA A 25 10.44 15.78 4.14
CA ALA A 25 11.43 15.37 3.14
C ALA A 25 12.28 14.20 3.64
N LYS A 26 12.78 14.27 4.89
CA LYS A 26 13.51 13.16 5.54
C LYS A 26 12.66 11.90 5.59
N TRP A 27 11.39 11.99 5.96
CA TRP A 27 10.49 10.84 6.02
C TRP A 27 10.23 10.24 4.64
N LEU A 28 9.97 11.05 3.62
CA LEU A 28 9.80 10.58 2.24
C LEU A 28 11.05 9.84 1.74
N LEU A 29 12.24 10.40 1.98
CA LEU A 29 13.52 9.80 1.56
C LEU A 29 13.84 8.47 2.26
N ASN A 30 13.42 8.30 3.51
CA ASN A 30 13.91 7.18 4.36
C ASN A 30 12.83 6.15 4.69
N VAL A 31 11.57 6.56 4.84
CA VAL A 31 10.44 5.69 5.20
C VAL A 31 9.50 5.52 4.02
N GLY A 32 9.23 6.59 3.27
CA GLY A 32 8.32 6.60 2.11
C GLY A 32 8.89 6.04 0.82
N TYR A 33 10.17 5.65 0.78
CA TYR A 33 10.89 5.27 -0.43
C TYR A 33 10.39 3.96 -1.07
N PHE A 34 10.37 2.89 -0.28
CA PHE A 34 9.96 1.56 -0.74
C PHE A 34 8.44 1.40 -0.67
N PRO A 35 7.85 0.45 -1.41
CA PRO A 35 6.48 -0.04 -1.19
C PRO A 35 6.18 -0.41 0.28
N GLU A 36 4.88 -0.56 0.58
CA GLU A 36 4.42 -1.01 1.91
C GLU A 36 5.11 -2.33 2.33
N GLU A 37 5.28 -2.52 3.65
CA GLU A 37 6.10 -3.61 4.22
C GLU A 37 5.57 -5.02 3.89
N ASN A 38 4.33 -5.15 3.44
CA ASN A 38 3.75 -6.43 3.00
C ASN A 38 4.13 -6.79 1.54
N ILE A 39 4.69 -5.85 0.78
CA ILE A 39 5.06 -6.04 -0.64
C ILE A 39 6.49 -6.56 -0.77
N LEU A 40 7.46 -5.92 -0.11
CA LEU A 40 8.86 -6.33 -0.14
C LEU A 40 9.34 -6.74 1.27
N PRO A 41 10.21 -7.76 1.38
CA PRO A 41 10.78 -8.14 2.66
C PRO A 41 11.51 -6.99 3.37
N PRO A 42 11.62 -7.02 4.71
CA PRO A 42 12.34 -6.02 5.52
C PRO A 42 13.79 -5.75 5.11
N SER A 43 14.39 -6.65 4.33
CA SER A 43 15.69 -6.43 3.71
C SER A 43 15.74 -5.25 2.75
N PHE A 44 14.63 -4.88 2.10
CA PHE A 44 14.55 -3.74 1.19
C PHE A 44 14.11 -2.51 1.97
N THR A 45 15.09 -1.80 2.47
CA THR A 45 14.90 -0.63 3.34
C THR A 45 16.07 0.32 3.15
N VAL A 46 15.86 1.60 3.45
CA VAL A 46 16.94 2.58 3.49
C VAL A 46 17.78 2.30 4.73
N SER A 47 18.87 1.55 4.55
CA SER A 47 19.70 1.03 5.65
C SER A 47 20.74 2.04 6.15
N LYS A 48 20.95 3.11 5.39
CA LYS A 48 21.69 4.30 5.81
C LYS A 48 20.87 5.52 5.46
N GLU A 49 20.72 6.45 6.40
CA GLU A 49 19.93 7.67 6.21
C GLU A 49 20.35 8.42 4.95
N ILE A 50 19.37 8.69 4.09
CA ILE A 50 19.48 9.57 2.93
C ILE A 50 19.12 10.98 3.39
N LYS A 51 20.07 11.90 3.21
CA LYS A 51 19.87 13.33 3.47
C LYS A 51 19.44 14.03 2.20
N LEU A 52 18.52 14.99 2.35
CA LEU A 52 18.22 15.95 1.29
C LEU A 52 19.47 16.79 1.04
N GLN A 53 19.91 16.87 -0.21
CA GLN A 53 21.04 17.69 -0.62
C GLN A 53 20.57 19.11 -0.96
N ASP A 54 21.49 20.08 -0.89
CA ASP A 54 21.22 21.48 -1.26
C ASP A 54 21.06 21.68 -2.77
N THR A 55 21.51 20.70 -3.57
CA THR A 55 21.39 20.70 -5.04
C THR A 55 20.87 19.35 -5.55
N PRO A 56 20.10 19.32 -6.66
CA PRO A 56 19.66 18.07 -7.27
C PRO A 56 20.84 17.28 -7.86
N TYR A 57 20.72 15.95 -7.92
CA TYR A 57 21.69 15.08 -8.57
C TYR A 57 21.64 15.22 -10.09
N ASN A 58 20.45 15.44 -10.66
CA ASN A 58 20.24 15.71 -12.07
C ASN A 58 20.27 17.22 -12.32
N ILE A 59 21.48 17.78 -12.47
CA ILE A 59 21.72 19.22 -12.64
C ILE A 59 21.00 19.79 -13.88
N ASN A 60 21.03 19.05 -14.99
CA ASN A 60 20.36 19.45 -16.22
C ASN A 60 19.10 18.61 -16.45
N ILE A 61 17.93 19.17 -16.14
CA ILE A 61 16.63 18.54 -16.42
C ILE A 61 16.44 18.28 -17.92
N ASN A 62 17.09 19.06 -18.79
CA ASN A 62 17.03 18.85 -20.23
C ASN A 62 17.83 17.65 -20.75
N ASP A 63 18.72 17.07 -19.92
CA ASP A 63 19.56 15.94 -20.28
C ASP A 63 19.59 14.89 -19.16
N LEU A 64 18.45 14.22 -18.97
CA LEU A 64 18.32 13.14 -18.00
C LEU A 64 18.81 11.81 -18.59
N LYS A 65 19.57 11.05 -17.80
CA LYS A 65 19.91 9.67 -18.15
C LYS A 65 18.71 8.78 -17.88
N LYS A 66 18.36 7.93 -18.86
CA LYS A 66 17.38 6.86 -18.65
C LYS A 66 17.95 5.84 -17.67
N ARG A 67 17.20 5.55 -16.60
CA ARG A 67 17.59 4.59 -15.57
C ARG A 67 16.48 3.55 -15.46
N GLN A 68 16.86 2.27 -15.42
CA GLN A 68 15.89 1.19 -15.33
C GLN A 68 15.16 1.23 -13.98
N VAL A 69 13.87 0.94 -14.03
CA VAL A 69 13.03 0.79 -12.84
C VAL A 69 13.05 -0.65 -12.38
N ALA A 70 13.37 -0.87 -11.11
CA ALA A 70 13.19 -2.18 -10.50
C ALA A 70 11.73 -2.35 -10.08
N PHE A 71 11.08 -3.45 -10.45
CA PHE A 71 9.73 -3.75 -9.98
C PHE A 71 9.54 -5.19 -9.50
N VAL A 72 8.53 -5.38 -8.66
CA VAL A 72 8.01 -6.69 -8.24
C VAL A 72 6.53 -6.77 -8.62
N SER A 73 6.15 -7.84 -9.31
CA SER A 73 4.75 -8.09 -9.67
C SER A 73 4.01 -8.70 -8.48
N PHE A 74 3.10 -7.92 -7.89
CA PHE A 74 2.26 -8.33 -6.78
C PHE A 74 0.90 -8.83 -7.28
N PRO A 75 0.41 -9.99 -6.82
CA PRO A 75 -0.85 -10.56 -7.30
C PRO A 75 -2.06 -9.76 -6.80
N LYS A 76 -2.99 -9.42 -7.72
CA LYS A 76 -4.26 -8.74 -7.41
C LYS A 76 -5.44 -9.71 -7.51
N SER A 77 -5.48 -10.51 -8.58
CA SER A 77 -6.44 -11.60 -8.79
C SER A 77 -5.76 -12.73 -9.58
N THR A 78 -6.50 -13.77 -9.96
CA THR A 78 -5.97 -14.93 -10.72
C THR A 78 -5.25 -14.52 -12.00
N LEU A 79 -5.71 -13.46 -12.69
CA LEU A 79 -5.18 -13.04 -13.99
C LEU A 79 -4.55 -11.64 -13.98
N THR A 80 -4.55 -10.95 -12.84
CA THR A 80 -4.07 -9.55 -12.78
C THR A 80 -3.03 -9.35 -11.70
N TYR A 81 -2.05 -8.51 -12.03
CA TYR A 81 -0.91 -8.18 -11.18
C TYR A 81 -0.78 -6.66 -11.08
N ARG A 82 -0.18 -6.20 -9.99
CA ARG A 82 0.23 -4.80 -9.79
C ARG A 82 1.75 -4.78 -9.67
N ASN A 83 2.40 -4.09 -10.59
CA ASN A 83 3.85 -3.91 -10.53
C ASN A 83 4.15 -2.80 -9.53
N PHE A 84 4.74 -3.18 -8.39
CA PHE A 84 5.28 -2.22 -7.43
C PHE A 84 6.72 -1.92 -7.81
N SER A 85 6.99 -0.65 -8.08
CA SER A 85 8.24 -0.16 -8.60
C SER A 85 9.02 0.57 -7.52
N VAL A 86 10.34 0.40 -7.54
CA VAL A 86 11.30 1.19 -6.77
C VAL A 86 12.02 2.08 -7.76
N GLN A 87 11.89 3.40 -7.56
CA GLN A 87 12.50 4.40 -8.42
C GLN A 87 14.00 4.46 -8.20
N HIS A 88 14.74 4.96 -9.18
CA HIS A 88 16.16 5.25 -9.00
C HIS A 88 16.34 6.35 -7.96
N PRO A 89 17.26 6.20 -6.98
CA PRO A 89 17.33 7.09 -5.83
C PRO A 89 17.60 8.56 -6.16
N TRP A 90 18.42 8.85 -7.18
CA TRP A 90 18.66 10.24 -7.61
C TRP A 90 17.41 10.92 -8.17
N ASN A 91 16.62 10.22 -9.00
CA ASN A 91 15.38 10.81 -9.52
C ASN A 91 14.36 11.00 -8.39
N TYR A 92 14.26 10.02 -7.50
CA TYR A 92 13.38 10.09 -6.32
C TYR A 92 13.75 11.27 -5.41
N HIS A 93 15.05 11.44 -5.13
CA HIS A 93 15.57 12.56 -4.36
C HIS A 93 15.25 13.90 -4.99
N ASP A 94 15.49 14.08 -6.28
CA ASP A 94 15.31 15.37 -6.94
C ASP A 94 13.84 15.78 -7.03
N ILE A 95 12.91 14.82 -7.14
CA ILE A 95 11.48 15.12 -7.03
C ILE A 95 11.18 15.68 -5.63
N ILE A 96 11.71 15.04 -4.57
CA ILE A 96 11.52 15.52 -3.19
C ILE A 96 12.16 16.88 -2.99
N PHE A 97 13.32 17.14 -3.60
CA PHE A 97 13.96 18.45 -3.59
C PHE A 97 13.03 19.55 -4.12
N TYR A 98 12.44 19.35 -5.31
CA TYR A 98 11.52 20.34 -5.87
C TYR A 98 10.21 20.48 -5.08
N LEU A 99 9.68 19.38 -4.53
CA LEU A 99 8.52 19.42 -3.64
C LEU A 99 8.82 20.17 -2.34
N HIS A 100 9.98 19.95 -1.74
CA HIS A 100 10.42 20.60 -0.49
C HIS A 100 10.56 22.12 -0.66
N GLN A 101 11.10 22.57 -1.80
CA GLN A 101 11.19 23.99 -2.12
C GLN A 101 9.81 24.65 -2.28
N ASN A 102 8.80 23.90 -2.71
CA ASN A 102 7.46 24.40 -3.03
C ASN A 102 6.36 23.80 -2.13
N TRP A 103 6.72 23.36 -0.92
CA TRP A 103 5.83 22.56 -0.08
C TRP A 103 4.51 23.27 0.28
N ASP A 104 4.58 24.56 0.60
CA ASP A 104 3.39 25.35 0.95
C ASP A 104 2.44 25.53 -0.24
N ASN A 105 2.98 25.62 -1.47
CA ASN A 105 2.18 25.65 -2.69
C ASN A 105 1.43 24.31 -2.86
N ILE A 106 2.13 23.17 -2.71
CA ILE A 106 1.51 21.83 -2.79
C ILE A 106 0.42 21.64 -1.74
N LEU A 107 0.66 22.03 -0.47
CA LEU A 107 -0.36 21.93 0.57
C LEU A 107 -1.57 22.82 0.28
N SER A 108 -1.36 24.05 -0.18
CA SER A 108 -2.44 24.97 -0.51
C SER A 108 -3.26 24.50 -1.72
N HIS A 109 -2.61 23.80 -2.66
CA HIS A 109 -3.27 23.13 -3.77
C HIS A 109 -4.13 21.95 -3.30
N ILE A 110 -3.56 21.01 -2.54
CA ILE A 110 -4.27 19.81 -2.07
C ILE A 110 -5.47 20.20 -1.19
N PHE A 111 -5.25 21.13 -0.25
CA PHE A 111 -6.27 21.57 0.72
C PHE A 111 -6.98 22.86 0.30
N HIS A 112 -7.16 23.08 -1.01
CA HIS A 112 -7.82 24.29 -1.51
C HIS A 112 -9.19 24.53 -0.84
N SER A 113 -9.55 25.79 -0.57
CA SER A 113 -10.80 26.15 0.13
C SER A 113 -12.06 25.73 -0.63
N GLU A 114 -12.01 25.80 -1.97
CA GLU A 114 -13.10 25.40 -2.87
C GLU A 114 -13.25 23.88 -3.03
N ASN A 115 -12.28 23.07 -2.61
CA ASN A 115 -12.39 21.62 -2.66
C ASN A 115 -13.40 21.15 -1.58
N LYS A 116 -14.43 20.43 -2.01
CA LYS A 116 -15.48 19.85 -1.15
C LYS A 116 -15.42 18.32 -1.07
N VAL A 117 -14.46 17.68 -1.75
CA VAL A 117 -14.21 16.24 -1.62
C VAL A 117 -13.24 16.03 -0.47
N ALA A 118 -13.66 15.29 0.55
CA ALA A 118 -12.81 14.94 1.67
C ALA A 118 -11.95 13.71 1.35
N ALA A 119 -10.65 13.92 1.13
CA ALA A 119 -9.70 12.83 0.90
C ALA A 119 -9.26 12.21 2.24
N TYR A 120 -9.45 10.89 2.37
CA TYR A 120 -9.02 10.07 3.52
C TYR A 120 -7.70 9.33 3.26
N SER A 121 -7.01 9.67 2.17
CA SER A 121 -5.81 8.96 1.70
C SER A 121 -4.56 9.81 1.68
N PHE A 122 -4.50 10.90 2.47
CA PHE A 122 -3.36 11.81 2.44
C PHE A 122 -2.05 11.08 2.78
N PRO A 123 -1.03 11.02 1.89
CA PRO A 123 0.05 10.03 2.02
C PRO A 123 1.05 10.25 3.15
N ILE A 124 1.09 11.44 3.76
CA ILE A 124 1.98 11.76 4.87
C ILE A 124 1.28 11.41 6.19
N PRO A 125 1.86 10.53 7.03
CA PRO A 125 1.17 9.96 8.18
C PRO A 125 1.21 10.89 9.39
N VAL A 126 0.29 11.84 9.41
CA VAL A 126 0.10 12.78 10.53
C VAL A 126 -0.84 12.20 11.59
N SER A 127 -0.66 12.60 12.86
CA SER A 127 -1.49 12.11 13.97
C SER A 127 -1.73 13.17 15.04
N LYS A 128 -2.90 13.14 15.68
CA LYS A 128 -3.20 13.95 16.87
C LYS A 128 -2.34 13.58 18.08
N LYS A 129 -1.73 12.39 18.11
CA LYS A 129 -0.87 11.99 19.24
C LYS A 129 0.52 12.61 19.17
N ASP A 130 0.98 12.88 17.94
CA ASP A 130 2.33 13.33 17.63
C ASP A 130 2.23 14.57 16.73
N PHE A 131 1.73 15.69 17.27
CA PHE A 131 1.34 16.89 16.50
C PHE A 131 2.46 17.51 15.63
N GLU A 132 3.73 17.20 15.89
CA GLU A 132 4.91 17.71 15.17
C GLU A 132 5.81 16.61 14.62
N ASP A 133 5.39 15.35 14.73
CA ASP A 133 6.18 14.21 14.27
C ASP A 133 5.37 13.33 13.32
N LEU A 134 6.10 12.52 12.57
CA LEU A 134 5.52 11.64 11.57
C LEU A 134 5.51 10.21 12.11
N SER A 135 4.36 9.57 11.99
CA SER A 135 4.28 8.15 12.29
C SER A 135 5.23 7.37 11.36
N PRO A 136 5.99 6.39 11.89
CA PRO A 136 6.79 5.51 11.03
C PRO A 136 5.91 4.62 10.15
N LEU A 137 4.62 4.49 10.49
CA LEU A 137 3.66 3.72 9.73
C LEU A 137 3.11 4.57 8.59
N ARG A 138 3.19 4.02 7.38
CA ARG A 138 2.68 4.66 6.17
C ARG A 138 1.15 4.60 6.10
N ALA A 139 0.62 5.59 5.39
CA ALA A 139 -0.74 5.71 4.91
C ALA A 139 -1.38 4.40 4.42
N GLY A 140 -0.69 3.66 3.54
CA GLY A 140 -1.23 2.44 2.94
C GLY A 140 -1.40 1.29 3.95
N ARG A 141 -0.57 1.25 5.00
CA ARG A 141 -0.72 0.31 6.13
C ARG A 141 -1.96 0.62 6.97
N MET A 142 -2.46 1.85 6.92
CA MET A 142 -3.66 2.31 7.62
C MET A 142 -4.94 2.23 6.76
N ILE A 143 -4.89 1.62 5.57
CA ILE A 143 -6.03 1.54 4.63
C ILE A 143 -7.34 1.14 5.32
N TYR A 144 -7.32 0.20 6.26
CA TYR A 144 -8.53 -0.21 6.97
C TYR A 144 -8.99 0.80 8.01
N GLU A 145 -8.06 1.41 8.75
CA GLU A 145 -8.38 2.45 9.74
C GLU A 145 -8.99 3.67 9.04
N TRP A 146 -8.43 4.06 7.90
CA TRP A 146 -8.90 5.20 7.11
C TRP A 146 -10.24 4.95 6.45
N LEU A 147 -10.44 3.75 5.94
CA LEU A 147 -11.72 3.34 5.41
C LEU A 147 -12.80 3.23 6.49
N GLU A 148 -12.44 2.79 7.71
CA GLU A 148 -13.36 2.73 8.86
C GLU A 148 -13.72 4.15 9.32
N MET A 149 -12.75 5.07 9.43
CA MET A 149 -13.02 6.48 9.72
C MET A 149 -13.94 7.12 8.67
N ALA A 150 -13.66 6.92 7.38
CA ALA A 150 -14.52 7.42 6.31
C ALA A 150 -15.94 6.84 6.40
N GLU A 151 -16.07 5.55 6.76
CA GLU A 151 -17.37 4.90 6.95
C GLU A 151 -18.14 5.47 8.15
N GLU A 152 -17.47 5.73 9.28
CA GLU A 152 -18.05 6.37 10.47
C GLU A 152 -18.55 7.79 10.17
N ASP A 153 -17.71 8.61 9.53
CA ASP A 153 -18.07 9.99 9.18
C ASP A 153 -19.17 10.04 8.10
N LEU A 154 -19.17 9.11 7.13
CA LEU A 154 -20.24 8.95 6.15
C LEU A 154 -21.58 8.56 6.79
N ILE A 155 -21.58 7.81 7.89
CA ILE A 155 -22.81 7.47 8.63
C ILE A 155 -23.40 8.73 9.26
N LEU A 156 -22.57 9.59 9.86
CA LEU A 156 -23.01 10.86 10.46
C LEU A 156 -23.60 11.80 9.40
N ASP A 157 -22.93 11.94 8.26
CA ASP A 157 -23.40 12.78 7.17
C ASP A 157 -24.60 12.18 6.43
N GLY A 158 -24.67 10.84 6.38
CA GLY A 158 -25.69 10.07 5.68
C GLY A 158 -27.13 10.33 6.14
N GLN A 159 -27.35 10.81 7.38
CA GLN A 159 -28.68 11.19 7.87
C GLN A 159 -29.38 12.25 6.99
N LYS A 160 -28.61 13.06 6.26
CA LYS A 160 -29.13 14.17 5.43
C LYS A 160 -29.45 13.76 4.00
N PHE A 161 -29.16 12.52 3.62
CA PHE A 161 -29.19 12.06 2.24
C PHE A 161 -29.94 10.74 2.11
N ASN A 162 -30.35 10.41 0.89
CA ASN A 162 -31.10 9.18 0.61
C ASN A 162 -30.28 8.19 -0.21
N ILE A 163 -29.30 8.67 -0.96
CA ILE A 163 -28.56 7.89 -1.96
C ILE A 163 -27.05 7.97 -1.69
N LEU A 164 -26.40 6.83 -1.81
CA LEU A 164 -24.94 6.70 -1.88
C LEU A 164 -24.54 6.23 -3.29
N ALA A 165 -23.79 7.06 -4.00
CA ALA A 165 -23.08 6.67 -5.20
C ALA A 165 -21.66 6.19 -4.85
N LYS A 166 -21.26 5.05 -5.39
CA LYS A 166 -19.89 4.53 -5.27
C LYS A 166 -19.29 4.34 -6.65
N THR A 167 -18.01 4.66 -6.82
CA THR A 167 -17.26 4.41 -8.05
C THR A 167 -15.75 4.35 -7.75
N ASP A 168 -14.95 3.77 -8.63
CA ASP A 168 -13.48 3.85 -8.59
C ASP A 168 -12.92 4.28 -9.95
N ILE A 169 -11.68 4.78 -9.96
CA ILE A 169 -10.98 5.10 -11.21
C ILE A 169 -10.37 3.82 -11.80
N THR A 170 -10.61 3.59 -13.09
CA THR A 170 -10.08 2.43 -13.80
C THR A 170 -8.57 2.51 -13.94
N ASN A 171 -7.88 1.50 -13.40
CA ASN A 171 -6.43 1.32 -13.55
C ASN A 171 -5.63 2.59 -13.20
N PHE A 172 -6.00 3.25 -12.09
CA PHE A 172 -5.58 4.61 -11.77
C PHE A 172 -4.10 4.93 -12.02
N TYR A 173 -3.16 4.36 -11.24
CA TYR A 173 -1.74 4.74 -11.35
C TYR A 173 -1.13 4.50 -12.74
N PRO A 174 -1.38 3.36 -13.43
CA PRO A 174 -0.91 3.21 -14.81
C PRO A 174 -1.59 4.12 -15.84
N SER A 175 -2.78 4.64 -15.55
CA SER A 175 -3.50 5.57 -16.42
C SER A 175 -3.09 7.04 -16.23
N ILE A 176 -2.39 7.39 -15.14
CA ILE A 176 -1.95 8.77 -14.88
C ILE A 176 -1.02 9.23 -16.01
N TYR A 177 -1.42 10.26 -16.75
CA TYR A 177 -0.55 10.94 -17.70
C TYR A 177 0.40 11.89 -16.95
N THR A 178 1.71 11.74 -17.11
CA THR A 178 2.69 12.44 -16.27
C THR A 178 2.65 13.96 -16.45
N HIS A 179 2.31 14.46 -17.64
CA HIS A 179 2.09 15.90 -17.87
C HIS A 179 0.93 16.46 -17.03
N GLY A 180 -0.01 15.60 -16.60
CA GLY A 180 -1.06 15.94 -15.65
C GLY A 180 -0.52 16.48 -14.32
N ILE A 181 0.73 16.19 -13.95
CA ILE A 181 1.39 16.77 -12.78
C ILE A 181 1.57 18.29 -12.97
N GLY A 182 2.12 18.70 -14.12
CA GLY A 182 2.27 20.11 -14.47
C GLY A 182 0.91 20.82 -14.57
N TRP A 183 -0.05 20.17 -15.26
CA TRP A 183 -1.41 20.72 -15.45
C TRP A 183 -2.14 20.94 -14.13
N ALA A 184 -2.04 20.00 -13.20
CA ALA A 184 -2.71 20.11 -11.90
C ALA A 184 -2.11 21.24 -11.06
N ILE A 185 -0.79 21.42 -11.07
CA ILE A 185 -0.11 22.39 -10.19
C ILE A 185 -0.16 23.81 -10.76
N HIS A 186 0.07 23.98 -12.06
CA HIS A 186 0.26 25.29 -12.71
C HIS A 186 -0.89 25.68 -13.63
N GLY A 187 -1.86 24.79 -13.85
CA GLY A 187 -2.82 24.94 -14.93
C GLY A 187 -2.26 24.41 -16.26
N ARG A 188 -3.18 24.01 -17.15
CA ARG A 188 -2.82 23.28 -18.37
C ARG A 188 -2.10 24.17 -19.37
N GLU A 189 -2.56 25.39 -19.56
CA GLU A 189 -2.03 26.35 -20.53
C GLU A 189 -0.60 26.76 -20.16
N GLU A 190 -0.37 27.21 -18.93
CA GLU A 190 0.95 27.63 -18.44
C GLU A 190 1.96 26.47 -18.48
N ALA A 191 1.53 25.28 -18.06
CA ALA A 191 2.38 24.09 -18.13
C ALA A 191 2.74 23.68 -19.58
N LEU A 192 1.85 23.91 -20.56
CA LEU A 192 2.13 23.62 -21.97
C LEU A 192 3.10 24.64 -22.59
N GLU A 193 3.06 25.89 -22.15
CA GLU A 193 3.95 26.97 -22.63
C GLU A 193 5.38 26.83 -22.11
N ASP A 194 5.59 26.25 -20.93
CA ASP A 194 6.91 26.05 -20.33
C ASP A 194 7.74 24.96 -21.04
N LYS A 195 8.47 25.36 -22.09
CA LYS A 195 9.40 24.49 -22.83
C LYS A 195 10.77 24.32 -22.18
N GLU A 196 11.12 25.23 -21.27
CA GLU A 196 12.45 25.31 -20.64
C GLU A 196 12.47 24.70 -19.23
N PHE A 197 11.40 24.03 -18.81
CA PHE A 197 11.25 23.42 -17.48
C PHE A 197 11.48 24.43 -16.36
N ARG A 198 10.94 25.65 -16.48
CA ARG A 198 10.97 26.67 -15.43
C ARG A 198 10.03 26.32 -14.29
N LEU A 199 8.88 25.71 -14.61
CA LEU A 199 7.87 25.31 -13.64
C LEU A 199 8.31 24.04 -12.90
N PHE A 200 8.24 24.05 -11.57
CA PHE A 200 8.64 22.89 -10.78
C PHE A 200 7.76 21.66 -11.05
N GLY A 201 6.49 21.86 -11.45
CA GLY A 201 5.58 20.78 -11.84
C GLY A 201 6.08 20.05 -13.10
N ASN A 202 6.57 20.79 -14.09
CA ASN A 202 7.15 20.23 -15.31
C ASN A 202 8.50 19.55 -15.06
N LYS A 203 9.31 20.07 -14.13
CA LYS A 203 10.54 19.37 -13.66
C LYS A 203 10.20 18.02 -13.03
N ILE A 204 9.21 17.99 -12.14
CA ILE A 204 8.75 16.77 -11.48
C ILE A 204 8.19 15.76 -12.50
N ASP A 205 7.32 16.20 -13.41
CA ASP A 205 6.81 15.39 -14.52
C ASP A 205 7.96 14.71 -15.28
N ARG A 206 8.94 15.49 -15.73
CA ARG A 206 10.10 14.95 -16.45
C ARG A 206 10.88 13.94 -15.61
N LEU A 207 11.09 14.18 -14.33
CA LEU A 207 11.73 13.20 -13.43
C LEU A 207 10.89 11.92 -13.26
N PHE A 208 9.55 12.00 -13.26
CA PHE A 208 8.67 10.84 -13.23
C PHE A 208 8.77 10.01 -14.50
N GLN A 209 8.79 10.65 -15.68
CA GLN A 209 9.00 9.95 -16.95
C GLN A 209 10.30 9.16 -16.92
N TYR A 210 11.41 9.79 -16.51
CA TYR A 210 12.72 9.13 -16.39
C TYR A 210 12.84 8.19 -15.19
N SER A 211 11.84 8.17 -14.31
CA SER A 211 11.64 7.16 -13.27
C SER A 211 10.69 6.04 -13.70
N ASN A 212 10.25 6.03 -14.97
CA ASN A 212 9.33 5.07 -15.56
C ASN A 212 9.75 4.72 -17.00
N ASP A 213 11.04 4.44 -17.23
CA ASP A 213 11.62 4.08 -18.53
C ASP A 213 11.41 5.13 -19.65
N GLY A 214 11.22 6.40 -19.30
CA GLY A 214 10.94 7.49 -20.22
C GLY A 214 9.48 7.54 -20.71
N ARG A 215 8.56 6.81 -20.07
CA ARG A 215 7.15 6.78 -20.45
C ARG A 215 6.40 7.98 -19.87
N THR A 216 5.46 8.50 -20.65
CA THR A 216 4.54 9.59 -20.25
C THR A 216 3.21 9.06 -19.70
N ASN A 217 2.91 7.78 -19.87
CA ASN A 217 1.73 7.13 -19.30
C ASN A 217 2.12 6.22 -18.14
N GLY A 218 1.45 6.45 -17.02
CA GLY A 218 1.63 5.78 -15.75
C GLY A 218 2.75 6.40 -14.90
N ILE A 219 2.59 6.29 -13.58
CA ILE A 219 3.63 6.59 -12.60
C ILE A 219 4.06 5.34 -11.83
N PRO A 220 5.31 5.25 -11.34
CA PRO A 220 5.79 4.13 -10.53
C PRO A 220 4.91 3.92 -9.29
N ILE A 221 4.48 2.68 -9.02
CA ILE A 221 3.58 2.39 -7.89
C ILE A 221 4.37 1.91 -6.68
N GLY A 222 4.11 2.47 -5.50
CA GLY A 222 4.53 1.88 -4.22
C GLY A 222 5.10 2.88 -3.23
N SER A 223 5.87 3.85 -3.69
CA SER A 223 6.43 4.88 -2.81
C SER A 223 5.34 5.85 -2.32
N ALA A 224 5.55 6.46 -1.15
CA ALA A 224 4.66 7.50 -0.64
C ALA A 224 4.72 8.77 -1.50
N LEU A 225 5.83 8.98 -2.21
CA LEU A 225 5.99 10.06 -3.17
C LEU A 225 5.03 9.93 -4.35
N SER A 226 4.91 8.73 -4.94
CA SER A 226 3.95 8.50 -6.02
C SER A 226 2.51 8.65 -5.55
N ASP A 227 2.21 8.22 -4.33
CA ASP A 227 0.90 8.45 -3.70
C ASP A 227 0.62 9.95 -3.55
N LEU A 228 1.62 10.75 -3.12
CA LEU A 228 1.48 12.20 -2.94
C LEU A 228 1.22 12.93 -4.26
N ILE A 229 1.90 12.50 -5.33
CA ILE A 229 1.73 13.08 -6.66
C ILE A 229 0.37 12.71 -7.25
N ALA A 230 -0.07 11.47 -7.07
CA ALA A 230 -1.41 11.05 -7.44
C ALA A 230 -2.48 11.86 -6.70
N GLU A 231 -2.29 12.09 -5.39
CA GLU A 231 -3.18 12.92 -4.57
C GLU A 231 -3.18 14.39 -5.03
N THR A 232 -2.04 14.93 -5.46
CA THR A 232 -1.92 16.29 -6.01
C THR A 232 -2.75 16.46 -7.29
N ILE A 233 -2.73 15.47 -8.18
CA ILE A 233 -3.54 15.47 -9.41
C ILE A 233 -5.03 15.36 -9.06
N LEU A 234 -5.39 14.41 -8.19
CA LEU A 234 -6.78 14.21 -7.80
C LEU A 234 -7.36 15.42 -7.05
N ALA A 235 -6.56 16.14 -6.28
CA ALA A 235 -7.03 17.35 -5.60
C ALA A 235 -7.45 18.47 -6.58
N ASP A 236 -6.78 18.59 -7.73
CA ASP A 236 -7.21 19.53 -8.78
C ASP A 236 -8.55 19.10 -9.41
N ILE A 237 -8.67 17.81 -9.72
CA ILE A 237 -9.89 17.21 -10.27
C ILE A 237 -11.05 17.38 -9.28
N ASP A 238 -10.81 17.10 -7.99
CA ASP A 238 -11.77 17.23 -6.91
C ASP A 238 -12.24 18.69 -6.73
N ARG A 239 -11.31 19.65 -6.86
CA ARG A 239 -11.62 21.08 -6.84
C ARG A 239 -12.52 21.48 -8.01
N LYS A 240 -12.18 21.10 -9.25
CA LYS A 240 -12.98 21.40 -10.44
C LYS A 240 -14.35 20.76 -10.38
N PHE A 241 -14.41 19.49 -9.96
CA PHE A 241 -15.66 18.78 -9.66
C PHE A 241 -16.51 19.55 -8.64
N SER A 242 -15.89 20.09 -7.58
CA SER A 242 -16.59 20.85 -6.54
C SER A 242 -17.15 22.19 -7.03
N GLN A 243 -16.44 22.86 -7.93
CA GLN A 243 -16.87 24.11 -8.55
C GLN A 243 -18.07 23.90 -9.50
N GLU A 244 -18.03 22.87 -10.33
CA GLU A 244 -19.12 22.54 -11.26
C GLU A 244 -20.34 21.95 -10.56
N SER A 245 -20.15 21.22 -9.46
CA SER A 245 -21.22 20.60 -8.69
C SER A 245 -21.88 21.53 -7.66
N LYS A 246 -21.55 22.84 -7.65
CA LYS A 246 -21.96 23.79 -6.60
C LYS A 246 -23.47 23.94 -6.39
N HIS A 247 -24.27 23.58 -7.40
CA HIS A 247 -25.74 23.68 -7.38
C HIS A 247 -26.44 22.41 -6.85
N ILE A 248 -25.68 21.36 -6.55
CA ILE A 248 -26.18 20.11 -6.01
C ILE A 248 -25.70 20.00 -4.56
N GLU A 249 -26.61 19.66 -3.64
CA GLU A 249 -26.22 19.34 -2.27
C GLU A 249 -25.69 17.89 -2.21
N TYR A 250 -24.44 17.75 -1.77
CA TYR A 250 -23.77 16.45 -1.63
C TYR A 250 -22.70 16.49 -0.54
N ALA A 251 -22.34 15.31 -0.04
CA ALA A 251 -21.10 15.08 0.71
C ALA A 251 -20.27 14.02 -0.05
N ALA A 252 -19.03 14.34 -0.38
CA ALA A 252 -18.16 13.45 -1.13
C ALA A 252 -16.90 13.12 -0.33
N VAL A 253 -16.56 11.83 -0.28
CA VAL A 253 -15.29 11.36 0.27
C VAL A 253 -14.55 10.56 -0.78
N ARG A 254 -13.23 10.58 -0.69
CA ARG A 254 -12.35 9.78 -1.53
C ARG A 254 -11.32 9.05 -0.70
N PHE A 255 -11.09 7.79 -1.04
CA PHE A 255 -9.94 7.02 -0.56
C PHE A 255 -9.15 6.53 -1.78
N LYS A 256 -7.97 7.13 -2.02
CA LYS A 256 -7.18 6.95 -3.24
C LYS A 256 -8.05 7.19 -4.48
N ASP A 257 -8.37 6.14 -5.23
CA ASP A 257 -9.18 6.12 -6.44
C ASP A 257 -10.67 5.81 -6.21
N ASP A 258 -11.07 5.44 -4.98
CA ASP A 258 -12.46 5.08 -4.61
C ASP A 258 -13.23 6.31 -4.12
N TYR A 259 -14.29 6.68 -4.83
CA TYR A 259 -15.19 7.78 -4.50
C TYR A 259 -16.50 7.27 -3.90
N ARG A 260 -16.97 7.98 -2.87
CA ARG A 260 -18.28 7.78 -2.25
C ARG A 260 -18.98 9.12 -2.11
N ILE A 261 -20.14 9.26 -2.76
CA ILE A 261 -20.87 10.52 -2.85
C ILE A 261 -22.29 10.33 -2.33
N LEU A 262 -22.63 11.05 -1.26
CA LEU A 262 -23.98 11.12 -0.69
C LEU A 262 -24.78 12.23 -1.36
N CYS A 263 -26.02 11.94 -1.75
CA CYS A 263 -26.93 12.93 -2.32
C CYS A 263 -28.41 12.52 -2.14
N ASN A 264 -29.33 13.42 -2.53
CA ASN A 264 -30.77 13.26 -2.25
C ASN A 264 -31.56 12.44 -3.27
N SER A 265 -31.04 12.22 -4.48
CA SER A 265 -31.75 11.50 -5.54
C SER A 265 -30.79 10.76 -6.47
N LYS A 266 -31.28 9.70 -7.11
CA LYS A 266 -30.51 8.96 -8.12
C LYS A 266 -30.17 9.81 -9.34
N GLU A 267 -31.00 10.81 -9.65
CA GLU A 267 -30.73 11.77 -10.71
C GLU A 267 -29.54 12.68 -10.34
N ASN A 268 -29.51 13.21 -9.12
CA ASN A 268 -28.37 13.99 -8.62
C ASN A 268 -27.10 13.14 -8.59
N ALA A 269 -27.20 11.88 -8.16
CA ALA A 269 -26.08 10.96 -8.17
C ALA A 269 -25.48 10.77 -9.57
N LYS A 270 -26.34 10.58 -10.59
CA LYS A 270 -25.89 10.47 -11.99
C LYS A 270 -25.23 11.75 -12.48
N LYS A 271 -25.83 12.92 -12.21
CA LYS A 271 -25.26 14.23 -12.58
C LYS A 271 -23.88 14.45 -11.95
N LEU A 272 -23.73 14.12 -10.67
CA LEU A 272 -22.44 14.23 -9.97
C LEU A 272 -21.38 13.29 -10.57
N LEU A 273 -21.74 12.04 -10.87
CA LEU A 273 -20.80 11.11 -11.52
C LEU A 273 -20.46 11.51 -12.95
N ASP A 274 -21.38 12.13 -13.68
CA ASP A 274 -21.13 12.67 -15.03
C ASP A 274 -20.13 13.83 -14.99
N ILE A 275 -20.32 14.79 -14.07
CA ILE A 275 -19.36 15.88 -13.83
C ILE A 275 -17.99 15.30 -13.43
N LEU A 276 -17.94 14.36 -12.49
CA LEU A 276 -16.69 13.73 -12.06
C LEU A 276 -15.99 13.01 -13.23
N SER A 277 -16.75 12.26 -14.03
CA SER A 277 -16.25 11.57 -15.24
C SER A 277 -15.66 12.57 -16.24
N HIS A 278 -16.34 13.70 -16.46
CA HIS A 278 -15.86 14.77 -17.33
C HIS A 278 -14.52 15.34 -16.82
N GLN A 279 -14.42 15.67 -15.53
CA GLN A 279 -13.17 16.20 -14.95
C GLN A 279 -12.02 15.19 -14.99
N LEU A 280 -12.28 13.92 -14.71
CA LEU A 280 -11.29 12.84 -14.84
C LEU A 280 -10.77 12.70 -16.28
N SER A 281 -11.65 12.83 -17.27
CA SER A 281 -11.29 12.70 -18.69
C SER A 281 -10.27 13.75 -19.16
N GLN A 282 -10.27 14.94 -18.55
CA GLN A 282 -9.27 15.99 -18.82
C GLN A 282 -7.84 15.56 -18.44
N TYR A 283 -7.71 14.52 -17.61
CA TYR A 283 -6.45 13.93 -17.14
C TYR A 283 -6.21 12.52 -17.68
N ASN A 284 -6.93 12.10 -18.72
CA ASN A 284 -6.91 10.74 -19.28
C ASN A 284 -7.31 9.65 -18.28
N LEU A 285 -8.12 10.01 -17.28
CA LEU A 285 -8.67 9.08 -16.30
C LEU A 285 -10.14 8.78 -16.62
N SER A 286 -10.60 7.60 -16.25
CA SER A 286 -12.00 7.18 -16.45
C SER A 286 -12.54 6.45 -15.24
N LEU A 287 -13.84 6.63 -14.99
CA LEU A 287 -14.55 5.85 -13.98
C LEU A 287 -14.66 4.39 -14.41
N ASN A 288 -14.75 3.50 -13.43
CA ASN A 288 -14.98 2.09 -13.65
C ASN A 288 -16.48 1.79 -13.54
N GLU A 289 -17.12 1.68 -14.69
CA GLU A 289 -18.55 1.43 -14.77
C GLU A 289 -18.96 0.14 -14.05
N SER A 290 -18.12 -0.91 -14.13
CA SER A 290 -18.43 -2.22 -13.52
C SER A 290 -18.53 -2.21 -11.99
N LYS A 291 -17.89 -1.24 -11.34
CA LYS A 291 -17.94 -1.02 -9.89
C LYS A 291 -18.75 0.19 -9.49
N THR A 292 -19.31 0.90 -10.47
CA THR A 292 -20.18 2.04 -10.20
C THR A 292 -21.55 1.55 -9.75
N SER A 293 -22.02 2.05 -8.60
CA SER A 293 -23.30 1.64 -8.03
C SER A 293 -24.02 2.78 -7.32
N PHE A 294 -25.35 2.68 -7.27
CA PHE A 294 -26.23 3.61 -6.59
C PHE A 294 -27.04 2.82 -5.57
N LEU A 295 -26.90 3.17 -4.30
CA LEU A 295 -27.50 2.45 -3.18
C LEU A 295 -28.44 3.39 -2.42
N ASN A 296 -29.60 2.88 -1.99
CA ASN A 296 -30.46 3.60 -1.06
C ASN A 296 -29.85 3.46 0.35
N LEU A 297 -29.69 4.57 1.06
CA LEU A 297 -29.19 4.50 2.43
C LEU A 297 -30.17 3.71 3.33
N PRO A 298 -29.66 2.94 4.31
CA PRO A 298 -28.26 2.87 4.76
C PRO A 298 -27.38 1.86 4.00
N ASP A 299 -27.82 1.30 2.87
CA ASP A 299 -27.05 0.30 2.13
C ASP A 299 -25.72 0.89 1.63
N GLY A 300 -24.66 0.09 1.75
CA GLY A 300 -23.32 0.48 1.36
C GLY A 300 -22.56 1.35 2.38
N LEU A 301 -23.19 1.82 3.45
CA LEU A 301 -22.44 2.44 4.56
C LEU A 301 -21.58 1.41 5.31
N TYR A 302 -22.03 0.16 5.37
CA TYR A 302 -21.31 -0.94 6.00
C TYR A 302 -20.83 -1.98 4.98
N ARG A 303 -19.66 -2.57 5.24
CA ARG A 303 -19.14 -3.68 4.44
C ARG A 303 -19.77 -5.00 4.82
N GLU A 304 -20.34 -5.69 3.84
CA GLU A 304 -21.01 -6.99 4.03
C GLU A 304 -20.09 -8.05 4.65
N HIS A 305 -18.86 -8.17 4.18
CA HIS A 305 -17.88 -9.14 4.70
C HIS A 305 -17.50 -8.86 6.16
N ASN A 306 -17.45 -7.59 6.59
CA ASN A 306 -17.22 -7.24 7.99
C ASN A 306 -18.41 -7.66 8.86
N ARG A 307 -19.65 -7.42 8.38
CA ARG A 307 -20.87 -7.85 9.07
C ARG A 307 -20.93 -9.38 9.21
N ALA A 308 -20.59 -10.12 8.16
CA ALA A 308 -20.56 -11.57 8.16
C ALA A 308 -19.52 -12.15 9.13
N TYR A 309 -18.36 -11.51 9.25
CA TYR A 309 -17.28 -11.98 10.13
C TYR A 309 -17.43 -11.53 11.59
N PHE A 310 -18.21 -10.47 11.86
CA PHE A 310 -18.38 -9.89 13.19
C PHE A 310 -18.65 -10.90 14.32
N PRO A 311 -19.54 -11.92 14.15
CA PRO A 311 -19.80 -12.92 15.19
C PRO A 311 -18.61 -13.83 15.51
N HIS A 312 -17.58 -13.84 14.67
CA HIS A 312 -16.45 -14.76 14.73
C HIS A 312 -15.13 -14.09 15.10
N VAL A 313 -15.15 -12.78 15.36
CA VAL A 313 -13.99 -11.94 15.71
C VAL A 313 -13.20 -12.54 16.88
N LEU A 314 -11.87 -12.61 16.71
CA LEU A 314 -10.94 -13.13 17.72
C LEU A 314 -10.21 -12.00 18.46
N ARG A 315 -10.38 -10.73 18.05
CA ARG A 315 -9.70 -9.55 18.62
C ARG A 315 -9.77 -9.50 20.15
N ARG A 316 -10.96 -9.75 20.72
CA ARG A 316 -11.25 -9.66 22.17
C ARG A 316 -10.84 -10.90 22.99
N LYS A 317 -10.44 -11.99 22.34
CA LYS A 317 -10.03 -13.23 23.05
C LYS A 317 -8.56 -13.13 23.46
N LYS A 318 -8.25 -13.51 24.71
CA LYS A 318 -6.87 -13.59 25.22
C LYS A 318 -6.14 -14.81 24.65
N TYR A 319 -6.81 -15.96 24.61
CA TYR A 319 -6.34 -17.21 24.03
C TYR A 319 -7.46 -17.88 23.24
N ILE A 320 -7.10 -18.67 22.24
CA ILE A 320 -8.03 -19.49 21.45
C ILE A 320 -7.48 -20.91 21.32
N SER A 321 -8.34 -21.93 21.35
CA SER A 321 -7.92 -23.31 21.10
C SER A 321 -7.59 -23.54 19.62
N PHE A 322 -6.79 -24.56 19.32
CA PHE A 322 -6.54 -24.99 17.93
C PHE A 322 -7.84 -25.23 17.15
N ARG A 323 -8.86 -25.89 17.75
CA ARG A 323 -10.17 -26.10 17.12
C ARG A 323 -10.89 -24.79 16.78
N LYS A 324 -10.78 -23.77 17.64
CA LYS A 324 -11.36 -22.44 17.37
C LYS A 324 -10.62 -21.73 16.24
N PHE A 325 -9.29 -21.83 16.21
CA PHE A 325 -8.48 -21.34 15.09
C PHE A 325 -8.92 -21.97 13.76
N GLU A 326 -9.00 -23.30 13.71
CA GLU A 326 -9.38 -24.04 12.50
C GLU A 326 -10.78 -23.65 12.02
N HIS A 327 -11.76 -23.64 12.93
CA HIS A 327 -13.13 -23.25 12.60
C HIS A 327 -13.23 -21.80 12.09
N THR A 328 -12.57 -20.84 12.75
CA THR A 328 -12.62 -19.44 12.30
C THR A 328 -11.86 -19.24 10.98
N LEU A 329 -10.79 -19.99 10.72
CA LEU A 329 -10.09 -19.98 9.44
C LEU A 329 -11.03 -20.39 8.29
N LEU A 330 -11.78 -21.48 8.47
CA LEU A 330 -12.75 -21.95 7.47
C LEU A 330 -13.83 -20.91 7.20
N ILE A 331 -14.36 -20.26 8.24
CA ILE A 331 -15.33 -19.16 8.08
C ILE A 331 -14.72 -17.98 7.31
N ALA A 332 -13.49 -17.57 7.67
CA ALA A 332 -12.82 -16.47 6.98
C ALA A 332 -12.62 -16.80 5.48
N LEU A 333 -12.33 -18.07 5.17
CA LEU A 333 -12.21 -18.57 3.81
C LEU A 333 -13.55 -18.54 3.05
N ASP A 334 -14.65 -18.98 3.67
CA ASP A 334 -15.98 -18.93 3.06
C ASP A 334 -16.40 -17.49 2.75
N ILE A 335 -16.16 -16.56 3.68
CA ILE A 335 -16.43 -15.13 3.48
C ILE A 335 -15.54 -14.56 2.37
N HIS A 336 -14.26 -14.95 2.31
CA HIS A 336 -13.34 -14.52 1.25
C HIS A 336 -13.83 -14.97 -0.14
N ARG A 337 -14.27 -16.23 -0.26
CA ARG A 337 -14.78 -16.77 -1.53
C ARG A 337 -16.09 -16.09 -1.97
N LYS A 338 -16.95 -15.73 -1.01
CA LYS A 338 -18.18 -14.96 -1.29
C LYS A 338 -17.90 -13.50 -1.64
N HIS A 339 -16.85 -12.91 -1.04
CA HIS A 339 -16.46 -11.52 -1.25
C HIS A 339 -14.96 -11.42 -1.64
N PRO A 340 -14.61 -11.84 -2.87
CA PRO A 340 -13.22 -11.86 -3.33
C PRO A 340 -12.61 -10.46 -3.37
N GLY A 341 -11.29 -10.36 -3.25
CA GLY A 341 -10.56 -9.08 -3.23
C GLY A 341 -10.67 -8.31 -1.91
N THR A 342 -11.53 -8.73 -0.98
CA THR A 342 -11.55 -8.20 0.39
C THR A 342 -10.34 -8.66 1.18
N SER A 343 -10.13 -8.06 2.35
CA SER A 343 -8.97 -8.34 3.21
C SER A 343 -9.34 -9.11 4.47
N ILE A 344 -10.37 -9.95 4.35
CA ILE A 344 -10.92 -10.67 5.50
C ILE A 344 -9.94 -11.70 6.05
N ILE A 345 -9.11 -12.29 5.19
CA ILE A 345 -8.07 -13.23 5.59
C ILE A 345 -6.96 -12.51 6.36
N GLU A 346 -6.53 -11.35 5.88
CA GLU A 346 -5.55 -10.49 6.57
C GLU A 346 -6.07 -10.05 7.94
N LYS A 347 -7.37 -9.69 8.03
CA LYS A 347 -8.04 -9.40 9.30
C LYS A 347 -8.02 -10.61 10.24
N PHE A 348 -8.39 -11.79 9.76
CA PHE A 348 -8.33 -13.03 10.53
C PHE A 348 -6.91 -13.32 11.04
N ILE A 349 -5.89 -13.31 10.16
CA ILE A 349 -4.51 -13.60 10.54
C ILE A 349 -4.01 -12.58 11.54
N ALA A 350 -4.29 -11.29 11.32
CA ALA A 350 -3.94 -10.27 12.28
C ALA A 350 -4.49 -10.66 13.65
N GLU A 351 -5.80 -10.92 13.77
CA GLU A 351 -6.50 -11.23 15.03
C GLU A 351 -5.91 -12.39 15.86
N LEU A 352 -5.09 -13.26 15.25
CA LEU A 352 -4.35 -14.33 15.93
C LEU A 352 -3.26 -13.84 16.88
N PHE A 353 -2.74 -12.64 16.69
CA PHE A 353 -1.74 -12.04 17.58
C PHE A 353 -2.40 -11.25 18.72
N ASP A 354 -1.75 -11.05 19.86
CA ASP A 354 -2.17 -10.08 20.89
C ASP A 354 -1.53 -8.69 20.67
N LYS A 355 -1.70 -7.75 21.62
CA LYS A 355 -1.11 -6.40 21.54
C LYS A 355 0.42 -6.38 21.64
N ARG A 356 1.02 -7.47 22.09
CA ARG A 356 2.47 -7.67 22.22
C ARG A 356 2.99 -8.60 21.11
N HIS A 357 2.21 -8.81 20.05
CA HIS A 357 2.53 -9.65 18.91
C HIS A 357 2.82 -11.12 19.25
N ASN A 358 2.28 -11.64 20.36
CA ASN A 358 2.32 -13.06 20.70
C ASN A 358 1.12 -13.79 20.08
N LEU A 359 1.30 -15.06 19.71
CA LEU A 359 0.20 -15.88 19.20
C LEU A 359 -0.78 -16.25 20.31
N LYS A 360 -2.08 -16.08 20.02
CA LYS A 360 -3.18 -16.46 20.91
C LYS A 360 -3.54 -17.94 20.82
N VAL A 361 -3.10 -18.62 19.75
CA VAL A 361 -3.45 -20.03 19.49
C VAL A 361 -2.76 -20.91 20.52
N SER A 362 -3.56 -21.66 21.28
CA SER A 362 -3.11 -22.61 22.28
C SER A 362 -3.23 -24.03 21.73
N TYR A 363 -2.18 -24.82 21.96
CA TYR A 363 -2.02 -26.19 21.48
C TYR A 363 -2.10 -27.19 22.62
N SER A 364 -2.75 -28.33 22.38
CA SER A 364 -2.85 -29.43 23.34
C SER A 364 -1.47 -29.98 23.70
N SER A 365 -1.21 -30.27 24.97
CA SER A 365 0.06 -30.86 25.40
C SER A 365 0.31 -32.23 24.75
N GLN A 366 -0.73 -33.05 24.62
CA GLN A 366 -0.65 -34.40 24.04
C GLN A 366 -0.39 -34.38 22.53
N ASN A 367 -0.87 -33.37 21.81
CA ASN A 367 -0.83 -33.32 20.33
C ASN A 367 -0.08 -32.10 19.79
N ARG A 368 0.72 -31.43 20.61
CA ARG A 368 1.30 -30.10 20.31
C ARG A 368 2.00 -30.04 18.96
N GLY A 369 2.95 -30.94 18.71
CA GLY A 369 3.72 -30.97 17.46
C GLY A 369 2.83 -31.18 16.22
N LYS A 370 1.82 -32.05 16.33
CA LYS A 370 0.86 -32.33 15.25
C LYS A 370 -0.03 -31.13 14.96
N GLU A 371 -0.55 -30.45 15.98
CA GLU A 371 -1.39 -29.27 15.81
C GLU A 371 -0.62 -28.07 15.27
N ILE A 372 0.66 -27.90 15.64
CA ILE A 372 1.54 -26.87 15.07
C ILE A 372 1.75 -27.13 13.57
N ARG A 373 2.09 -28.37 13.19
CA ARG A 373 2.28 -28.74 11.76
C ARG A 373 1.00 -28.54 10.96
N LYS A 374 -0.16 -28.96 11.51
CA LYS A 374 -1.48 -28.68 10.91
C LYS A 374 -1.71 -27.18 10.73
N THR A 375 -1.37 -26.37 11.73
CA THR A 375 -1.49 -24.90 11.63
C THR A 375 -0.68 -24.37 10.45
N ILE A 376 0.59 -24.77 10.34
CA ILE A 376 1.48 -24.35 9.24
C ILE A 376 0.89 -24.78 7.88
N SER A 377 0.44 -26.03 7.77
CA SER A 377 -0.18 -26.54 6.53
C SER A 377 -1.45 -25.75 6.15
N LEU A 378 -2.35 -25.50 7.11
CA LEU A 378 -3.57 -24.72 6.87
C LEU A 378 -3.28 -23.28 6.43
N LEU A 379 -2.25 -22.65 6.99
CA LEU A 379 -1.84 -21.30 6.58
C LEU A 379 -1.29 -21.26 5.16
N PHE A 380 -0.49 -22.25 4.73
CA PHE A 380 -0.04 -22.32 3.35
C PHE A 380 -1.18 -22.64 2.38
N LEU A 381 -2.15 -23.48 2.78
CA LEU A 381 -3.37 -23.68 1.99
C LEU A 381 -4.15 -22.37 1.84
N LEU A 382 -4.29 -21.60 2.92
CA LEU A 382 -4.93 -20.28 2.88
C LEU A 382 -4.18 -19.30 1.97
N LYS A 383 -2.83 -19.33 1.98
CA LYS A 383 -2.00 -18.53 1.06
C LYS A 383 -2.22 -18.91 -0.40
N ARG A 384 -2.59 -20.14 -0.72
CA ARG A 384 -2.89 -20.54 -2.11
C ARG A 384 -4.21 -19.96 -2.62
N GLU A 385 -5.15 -19.68 -1.72
CA GLU A 385 -6.39 -18.97 -2.06
C GLU A 385 -6.11 -17.48 -2.32
N SER A 386 -5.11 -16.91 -1.64
CA SER A 386 -4.77 -15.51 -1.79
C SER A 386 -3.28 -15.25 -1.59
N THR A 387 -2.50 -15.27 -2.68
CA THR A 387 -1.03 -15.14 -2.62
C THR A 387 -0.56 -13.87 -1.88
N LYS A 388 -1.35 -12.78 -1.92
CA LYS A 388 -1.06 -11.52 -1.22
C LYS A 388 -0.84 -11.67 0.29
N ILE A 389 -1.34 -12.74 0.93
CA ILE A 389 -1.22 -12.92 2.39
C ILE A 389 0.09 -13.55 2.83
N LEU A 390 1.00 -13.90 1.90
CA LEU A 390 2.20 -14.68 2.19
C LEU A 390 3.00 -14.10 3.37
N CYS A 391 3.26 -12.79 3.40
CA CYS A 391 3.99 -12.16 4.49
C CYS A 391 3.29 -12.31 5.85
N HIS A 392 1.96 -12.24 5.90
CA HIS A 392 1.18 -12.49 7.12
C HIS A 392 1.26 -13.95 7.56
N VAL A 393 1.18 -14.90 6.62
CA VAL A 393 1.37 -16.33 6.91
C VAL A 393 2.76 -16.58 7.49
N LEU A 394 3.80 -16.01 6.86
CA LEU A 394 5.19 -16.14 7.34
C LEU A 394 5.37 -15.52 8.73
N SER A 395 4.64 -14.45 9.07
CA SER A 395 4.70 -13.86 10.42
C SER A 395 4.15 -14.79 11.51
N VAL A 396 3.10 -15.57 11.21
CA VAL A 396 2.58 -16.59 12.14
C VAL A 396 3.56 -17.74 12.27
N ILE A 397 4.10 -18.21 11.14
CA ILE A 397 5.07 -19.31 11.10
C ILE A 397 6.36 -18.93 11.84
N GLU A 398 6.83 -17.69 11.72
CA GLU A 398 7.96 -17.17 12.49
C GLU A 398 7.76 -17.40 13.99
N ARG A 399 6.62 -16.95 14.53
CA ARG A 399 6.31 -17.08 15.96
C ARG A 399 6.20 -18.53 16.39
N LEU A 400 5.51 -19.36 15.61
CA LEU A 400 5.44 -20.80 15.85
C LEU A 400 6.82 -21.44 15.88
N TYR A 401 7.70 -21.08 14.93
CA TYR A 401 9.05 -21.63 14.86
C TYR A 401 9.90 -21.19 16.06
N ILE A 402 9.93 -19.89 16.38
CA ILE A 402 10.74 -19.35 17.48
C ILE A 402 10.34 -19.97 18.83
N GLU A 403 9.04 -20.12 19.08
CA GLU A 403 8.50 -20.63 20.34
C GLU A 403 8.69 -22.14 20.51
N ASN A 404 8.86 -22.90 19.43
CA ASN A 404 8.85 -24.37 19.48
C ASN A 404 10.13 -25.04 18.97
N LYS A 405 11.04 -24.34 18.29
CA LYS A 405 12.28 -24.92 17.71
C LYS A 405 13.22 -25.61 18.71
N ARG A 406 13.13 -25.30 20.00
CA ARG A 406 13.92 -25.96 21.06
C ARG A 406 13.30 -27.28 21.51
N ASN A 407 11.98 -27.42 21.40
CA ASN A 407 11.21 -28.53 21.95
C ASN A 407 10.76 -29.54 20.87
N ASP A 408 10.67 -29.12 19.61
CA ASP A 408 10.35 -29.99 18.47
C ASP A 408 11.51 -29.96 17.46
N GLN A 409 12.40 -30.95 17.57
CA GLN A 409 13.59 -31.06 16.72
C GLN A 409 13.22 -31.25 15.23
N GLY A 410 12.13 -31.97 14.95
CA GLY A 410 11.67 -32.22 13.57
C GLY A 410 10.88 -31.07 12.95
N LEU A 411 10.61 -29.98 13.69
CA LEU A 411 9.86 -28.83 13.18
C LEU A 411 10.63 -28.09 12.10
N LYS A 412 11.95 -27.97 12.28
CA LYS A 412 12.85 -27.33 11.31
C LYS A 412 12.83 -28.06 9.97
N ASP A 413 12.93 -29.38 9.99
CA ASP A 413 12.98 -30.21 8.78
C ASP A 413 11.65 -30.18 8.03
N PHE A 414 10.53 -30.29 8.75
CA PHE A 414 9.21 -30.15 8.13
C PHE A 414 8.98 -28.77 7.52
N LEU A 415 9.40 -27.70 8.19
CA LEU A 415 9.28 -26.36 7.66
C LEU A 415 10.19 -26.16 6.43
N ARG A 416 11.40 -26.74 6.45
CA ARG A 416 12.32 -26.76 5.30
C ARG A 416 11.67 -27.43 4.10
N GLU A 417 11.13 -28.63 4.25
CA GLU A 417 10.46 -29.35 3.14
C GLU A 417 9.21 -28.59 2.66
N THR A 418 8.40 -28.08 3.59
CA THR A 418 7.20 -27.29 3.22
C THR A 418 7.57 -26.05 2.39
N ILE A 419 8.62 -25.31 2.78
CA ILE A 419 9.06 -24.12 2.03
C ILE A 419 9.70 -24.50 0.70
N LYS A 420 10.43 -25.62 0.64
CA LYS A 420 10.97 -26.14 -0.63
C LYS A 420 9.85 -26.39 -1.65
N ASP A 421 8.74 -26.99 -1.22
CA ASP A 421 7.59 -27.18 -2.10
C ASP A 421 6.93 -25.86 -2.52
N GLU A 422 6.83 -24.87 -1.62
CA GLU A 422 6.29 -23.56 -1.96
C GLU A 422 7.22 -22.76 -2.90
N LEU A 423 8.54 -22.90 -2.76
CA LEU A 423 9.53 -22.32 -3.69
C LEU A 423 9.42 -22.94 -5.09
N ASP A 424 9.30 -24.26 -5.19
CA ASP A 424 9.08 -24.95 -6.47
C ASP A 424 7.77 -24.49 -7.14
N ARG A 425 6.67 -24.42 -6.37
CA ARG A 425 5.39 -23.87 -6.85
C ARG A 425 5.54 -22.43 -7.35
N ALA A 426 6.14 -21.55 -6.56
CA ALA A 426 6.33 -20.15 -6.93
C ALA A 426 7.23 -20.00 -8.17
N SER A 427 8.26 -20.83 -8.32
CA SER A 427 9.13 -20.88 -9.50
C SER A 427 8.36 -21.27 -10.75
N LYS A 428 7.49 -22.30 -10.68
CA LYS A 428 6.61 -22.70 -11.78
C LYS A 428 5.62 -21.61 -12.16
N MET A 429 5.12 -20.85 -11.18
CA MET A 429 4.23 -19.70 -11.40
C MET A 429 4.96 -18.43 -11.83
N SER A 430 6.29 -18.45 -11.95
CA SER A 430 7.11 -17.26 -12.24
C SER A 430 6.91 -16.11 -11.23
N SER A 431 6.60 -16.43 -9.98
CA SER A 431 6.22 -15.46 -8.95
C SER A 431 7.45 -14.93 -8.21
N VAL A 432 8.01 -13.81 -8.69
CA VAL A 432 9.14 -13.14 -8.04
C VAL A 432 8.79 -12.71 -6.61
N PHE A 433 7.58 -12.20 -6.39
CA PHE A 433 7.09 -11.78 -5.07
C PHE A 433 7.22 -12.91 -4.04
N GLU A 434 6.68 -14.09 -4.36
CA GLU A 434 6.69 -15.21 -3.42
C GLU A 434 8.09 -15.72 -3.15
N ILE A 435 8.91 -15.86 -4.21
CA ILE A 435 10.28 -16.35 -4.09
C ILE A 435 11.10 -15.41 -3.22
N VAL A 436 11.04 -14.10 -3.47
CA VAL A 436 11.78 -13.09 -2.71
C VAL A 436 11.41 -13.18 -1.21
N TRP A 437 10.13 -13.36 -0.88
CA TRP A 437 9.68 -13.56 0.51
C TRP A 437 10.13 -14.90 1.12
N LEU A 438 10.00 -16.00 0.39
CA LEU A 438 10.35 -17.33 0.89
C LEU A 438 11.87 -17.47 1.11
N VAL A 439 12.69 -17.00 0.17
CA VAL A 439 14.15 -16.99 0.31
C VAL A 439 14.58 -16.07 1.44
N PHE A 440 13.98 -14.88 1.54
CA PHE A 440 14.18 -13.99 2.70
C PHE A 440 13.91 -14.75 4.00
N PHE A 441 12.74 -15.39 4.10
CA PHE A 441 12.31 -16.09 5.31
C PHE A 441 13.28 -17.21 5.71
N CYS A 442 13.72 -18.04 4.75
CA CYS A 442 14.71 -19.08 4.98
C CYS A 442 16.00 -18.57 5.62
N ARG A 443 16.52 -17.44 5.11
CA ARG A 443 17.73 -16.80 5.65
C ARG A 443 17.44 -16.09 6.98
N TYR A 444 16.29 -15.42 7.06
CA TYR A 444 15.82 -14.65 8.19
C TYR A 444 15.67 -15.51 9.45
N ILE A 445 15.08 -16.70 9.39
CA ILE A 445 14.97 -17.61 10.55
C ILE A 445 16.05 -18.70 10.62
N SER A 446 17.06 -18.66 9.73
CA SER A 446 18.16 -19.64 9.66
C SER A 446 17.71 -21.10 9.45
N LEU A 447 16.88 -21.37 8.44
CA LEU A 447 16.46 -22.74 8.09
C LEU A 447 17.56 -23.63 7.48
N GLY A 448 18.72 -23.04 7.17
CA GLY A 448 19.90 -23.78 6.71
C GLY A 448 19.93 -24.05 5.21
N PHE A 449 19.17 -23.31 4.40
CA PHE A 449 19.31 -23.34 2.94
C PHE A 449 20.63 -22.68 2.52
N GLN A 450 21.34 -23.32 1.59
CA GLN A 450 22.51 -22.76 0.91
C GLN A 450 22.11 -22.17 -0.45
N ASN A 451 23.05 -21.54 -1.17
CA ASN A 451 22.75 -20.95 -2.47
C ASN A 451 22.41 -22.02 -3.51
N GLU A 452 23.13 -23.14 -3.46
CA GLU A 452 22.98 -24.29 -4.36
C GLU A 452 21.58 -24.93 -4.21
N ASP A 453 21.02 -24.92 -3.00
CA ASP A 453 19.64 -25.34 -2.76
C ASP A 453 18.67 -24.47 -3.57
N PHE A 454 18.80 -23.14 -3.50
CA PHE A 454 17.92 -22.21 -4.22
C PHE A 454 18.08 -22.33 -5.73
N ASP A 455 19.31 -22.45 -6.23
CA ASP A 455 19.58 -22.59 -7.66
C ASP A 455 19.00 -23.89 -8.25
N SER A 456 18.97 -24.97 -7.45
CA SER A 456 18.38 -26.25 -7.86
C SER A 456 16.85 -26.21 -7.93
N ILE A 457 16.20 -25.44 -7.05
CA ILE A 457 14.74 -25.34 -6.93
C ILE A 457 14.19 -24.29 -7.91
N ILE A 458 14.84 -23.13 -8.00
CA ILE A 458 14.38 -21.97 -8.76
C ILE A 458 14.97 -22.04 -10.16
N LYS A 459 14.29 -22.77 -11.04
CA LYS A 459 14.76 -23.05 -12.41
C LYS A 459 14.46 -21.95 -13.43
N ASN A 460 13.64 -20.96 -13.06
CA ASN A 460 13.18 -19.93 -13.98
C ASN A 460 14.22 -18.81 -14.14
N GLU A 461 14.82 -18.69 -15.33
CA GLU A 461 15.88 -17.71 -15.59
C GLU A 461 15.41 -16.24 -15.46
N LYS A 462 14.16 -15.92 -15.81
CA LYS A 462 13.63 -14.55 -15.62
C LYS A 462 13.59 -14.13 -14.16
N ILE A 463 13.37 -15.09 -13.26
CA ILE A 463 13.43 -14.84 -11.81
C ILE A 463 14.88 -14.61 -11.39
N LYS A 464 15.80 -15.42 -11.90
CA LYS A 464 17.24 -15.28 -11.58
C LYS A 464 17.81 -13.95 -12.03
N GLU A 465 17.30 -13.36 -13.11
CA GLU A 465 17.70 -12.05 -13.60
C GLU A 465 17.19 -10.89 -12.72
N ASN A 466 16.10 -11.10 -11.97
CA ASN A 466 15.45 -10.06 -11.18
C ASN A 466 16.35 -9.56 -10.02
N VAL A 467 16.50 -8.24 -9.92
CA VAL A 467 17.38 -7.59 -8.94
C VAL A 467 16.97 -7.80 -7.47
N PHE A 468 15.68 -7.96 -7.18
CA PHE A 468 15.21 -8.27 -5.82
C PHE A 468 15.61 -9.70 -5.43
N TYR A 469 15.42 -10.65 -6.34
CA TYR A 469 15.86 -12.04 -6.13
C TYR A 469 17.37 -12.11 -5.91
N LYS A 470 18.15 -11.52 -6.82
CA LYS A 470 19.62 -11.49 -6.72
C LYS A 470 20.07 -10.89 -5.39
N SER A 471 19.43 -9.80 -4.95
CA SER A 471 19.79 -9.15 -3.68
C SER A 471 19.59 -10.08 -2.47
N ILE A 472 18.44 -10.77 -2.41
CA ILE A 472 18.11 -11.65 -1.28
C ILE A 472 18.97 -12.92 -1.26
N VAL A 473 19.18 -13.57 -2.42
CA VAL A 473 20.00 -14.79 -2.50
C VAL A 473 21.45 -14.49 -2.18
N THR A 474 22.04 -13.46 -2.79
CA THR A 474 23.44 -13.10 -2.51
C THR A 474 23.60 -12.42 -1.14
N SER A 475 22.50 -11.97 -0.52
CA SER A 475 22.51 -11.14 0.69
C SER A 475 23.35 -9.86 0.53
N LYS A 476 23.37 -9.31 -0.70
CA LYS A 476 24.06 -8.08 -1.09
C LYS A 476 23.09 -7.16 -1.84
N GLN A 477 23.40 -5.87 -1.91
CA GLN A 477 22.58 -4.93 -2.69
C GLN A 477 22.87 -5.10 -4.18
N GLU A 478 21.85 -5.49 -4.94
CA GLU A 478 21.92 -5.54 -6.42
C GLU A 478 21.12 -4.41 -7.08
N LEU A 479 20.32 -3.67 -6.29
CA LEU A 479 19.60 -2.47 -6.71
C LEU A 479 20.55 -1.28 -6.84
N PHE A 480 20.48 -0.57 -7.98
CA PHE A 480 21.10 0.73 -8.23
C PHE A 480 22.57 0.82 -7.79
N LYS A 481 23.39 -0.10 -8.32
CA LYS A 481 24.83 -0.21 -8.01
C LYS A 481 25.67 0.98 -8.44
N ASP A 482 25.10 1.85 -9.28
CA ASP A 482 25.65 3.10 -9.75
C ASP A 482 25.52 4.25 -8.73
N THR A 483 25.01 3.98 -7.53
CA THR A 483 24.85 4.98 -6.46
C THR A 483 25.41 4.50 -5.11
N ASP A 484 25.77 5.46 -4.26
CA ASP A 484 26.26 5.17 -2.90
C ASP A 484 25.15 4.89 -1.87
N PHE A 485 23.88 4.98 -2.29
CA PHE A 485 22.74 4.81 -1.39
C PHE A 485 22.62 3.37 -0.93
N LYS A 486 22.44 3.19 0.39
CA LYS A 486 22.28 1.87 1.01
C LYS A 486 20.78 1.58 1.17
N LEU A 487 20.27 0.75 0.25
CA LEU A 487 18.87 0.43 0.04
C LEU A 487 18.56 -1.05 0.35
N PHE A 488 19.51 -1.75 0.96
CA PHE A 488 19.38 -3.15 1.31
C PHE A 488 20.08 -3.48 2.63
N THR A 489 19.49 -4.43 3.36
CA THR A 489 20.02 -5.05 4.56
C THR A 489 19.92 -6.57 4.44
N LYS A 490 21.00 -7.30 4.77
CA LYS A 490 21.01 -8.76 4.73
C LYS A 490 19.89 -9.36 5.58
N PRO A 491 19.19 -10.43 5.15
CA PRO A 491 18.03 -10.97 5.87
C PRO A 491 18.27 -11.30 7.34
N ARG A 492 19.46 -11.82 7.68
CA ARG A 492 19.82 -12.15 9.08
C ARG A 492 19.92 -10.93 10.01
N ALA A 493 20.10 -9.73 9.47
CA ALA A 493 20.19 -8.50 10.25
C ALA A 493 18.82 -7.85 10.51
N CYS A 494 17.75 -8.33 9.88
CA CYS A 494 16.39 -7.79 10.03
C CYS A 494 15.62 -8.32 11.27
N ARG A 495 16.33 -8.86 12.27
CA ARG A 495 15.78 -9.57 13.45
C ARG A 495 15.56 -8.66 14.66
N ASP A 496 15.75 -7.36 14.49
CA ASP A 496 15.48 -6.30 15.48
C ASP A 496 14.00 -6.23 15.86
N LYS A 497 13.10 -6.58 14.94
CA LYS A 497 11.65 -6.65 15.14
C LYS A 497 11.08 -7.90 14.49
N THR A 498 10.07 -8.48 15.12
CA THR A 498 9.37 -9.65 14.53
C THR A 498 8.59 -9.24 13.28
N LEU A 499 8.30 -10.18 12.38
CA LEU A 499 7.44 -9.91 11.22
C LEU A 499 6.02 -9.54 11.66
N ALA A 500 5.54 -10.08 12.77
CA ALA A 500 4.23 -9.74 13.33
C ALA A 500 4.15 -8.30 13.83
N GLU A 501 5.25 -7.74 14.36
CA GLU A 501 5.36 -6.31 14.70
C GLU A 501 5.35 -5.43 13.45
N ARG A 502 6.13 -5.81 12.43
CA ARG A 502 6.23 -5.08 11.16
C ARG A 502 4.89 -5.07 10.42
N PHE A 503 4.23 -6.21 10.26
CA PHE A 503 2.99 -6.32 9.50
C PHE A 503 1.72 -6.17 10.34
N ALA A 504 1.79 -5.52 11.51
CA ALA A 504 0.62 -5.25 12.34
C ALA A 504 -0.34 -4.25 11.67
N ILE A 505 -1.09 -4.72 10.68
CA ILE A 505 -2.03 -3.94 9.84
C ILE A 505 -3.05 -3.16 10.67
N PHE A 506 -3.47 -3.70 11.83
CA PHE A 506 -4.48 -3.07 12.67
C PHE A 506 -3.81 -2.61 13.97
N LYS A 507 -3.75 -1.30 14.24
CA LYS A 507 -3.47 -0.83 15.61
C LYS A 507 -4.62 -1.29 16.50
N ARG A 508 -4.27 -1.79 17.70
CA ARG A 508 -5.21 -2.53 18.55
C ARG A 508 -5.55 -1.94 19.88
#